data_AF-A0A942Z716-F1
#
_entry.id   AF-A0A942Z716-F1
#
_cell.length_a   1.000
_cell.length_b   1.000
_cell.length_c   1.000
_cell.angle_alpha   90.00
_cell.angle_beta   90.00
_cell.angle_gamma   90.00
#
_symmetry.space_group_name_H-M   'P 1'
#
loop_
_entity.id
_entity.type
_entity.pdbx_description
1 polymer ?
#
loop_
_entity_poly.entity_id
_entity_poly.type
_entity_poly.pdbx_seq_one_letter_code
_entity_poly.pdbx_strand_id
1 'polypeptide(L)'
;MDLIREKTDISKKVLEIDIDSPIFEDMLENLNREILRVVEKVYEEEFEAGEITVKLALTIPTSYKDYPAKNEFGEMVNKTFSFRKPHFEHKITTNLKKQFKQEGLYTEEKEVVFKDGKFVAMPIQEPQTSLFDNKNQGGM
;
A
#
# COMPACT_ATOMS: atom_id res chain seq x y z
N MET A 1 7.25 29.32 -10.41
CA MET A 1 6.83 29.08 -11.80
C MET A 1 5.46 28.44 -11.70
N ASP A 2 4.41 29.21 -11.95
CA ASP A 2 3.03 28.76 -11.75
C ASP A 2 2.57 27.98 -12.97
N LEU A 3 2.36 26.68 -12.79
CA LEU A 3 1.72 25.81 -13.79
C LEU A 3 0.21 26.05 -13.74
N ILE A 4 -0.27 27.03 -14.50
CA ILE A 4 -1.70 27.19 -14.76
C ILE A 4 -2.10 26.04 -15.69
N ARG A 5 -2.66 24.96 -15.13
CA ARG A 5 -3.29 23.89 -15.90
C ARG A 5 -4.67 24.37 -16.31
N GLU A 6 -4.78 24.82 -17.56
CA GLU A 6 -6.05 25.21 -18.14
C GLU A 6 -6.92 23.96 -18.32
N LYS A 7 -8.08 23.92 -17.65
CA LYS A 7 -8.99 22.77 -17.69
C LYS A 7 -9.58 22.67 -19.11
N THR A 8 -9.13 21.69 -19.88
CA THR A 8 -9.47 21.56 -21.30
C THR A 8 -10.96 21.19 -21.46
N ASP A 9 -11.72 21.99 -22.21
CA ASP A 9 -13.09 21.59 -22.63
C ASP A 9 -13.01 20.51 -23.71
N ILE A 10 -13.43 19.30 -23.35
CA ILE A 10 -13.39 18.09 -24.19
C ILE A 10 -14.77 17.67 -24.72
N SER A 11 -15.83 18.45 -24.46
CA SER A 11 -17.23 18.09 -24.76
C SER A 11 -17.53 17.86 -26.25
N LYS A 12 -16.71 18.39 -27.15
CA LYS A 12 -16.87 18.31 -28.61
C LYS A 12 -15.72 17.58 -29.32
N LYS A 13 -14.75 17.06 -28.57
CA LYS A 13 -13.59 16.36 -29.14
C LYS A 13 -13.87 14.87 -29.27
N VAL A 14 -13.36 14.25 -30.33
CA VAL A 14 -13.24 12.79 -30.40
C VAL A 14 -12.08 12.42 -29.48
N LEU A 15 -12.37 11.59 -28.47
CA LEU A 15 -11.40 11.15 -27.48
C LEU A 15 -11.16 9.66 -27.67
N GLU A 16 -9.89 9.27 -27.73
CA GLU A 16 -9.50 7.87 -27.61
C GLU A 16 -9.71 7.41 -26.15
N ILE A 17 -10.07 6.14 -25.96
CA ILE A 17 -10.20 5.53 -24.64
C ILE A 17 -8.92 4.74 -24.40
N ASP A 18 -7.91 5.45 -23.92
CA ASP A 18 -6.59 4.94 -23.56
C ASP A 18 -6.12 5.66 -22.29
N ILE A 19 -5.09 5.14 -21.63
CA ILE A 19 -4.63 5.67 -20.34
C ILE A 19 -4.06 7.10 -20.43
N ASP A 20 -3.49 7.48 -21.57
CA ASP A 20 -2.89 8.79 -21.82
C ASP A 20 -3.93 9.83 -22.25
N SER A 21 -5.16 9.38 -22.53
CA SER A 21 -6.30 10.23 -22.87
C SER A 21 -6.69 11.17 -21.73
N PRO A 22 -7.17 12.40 -22.05
CA PRO A 22 -7.77 13.32 -21.09
C PRO A 22 -8.91 12.71 -20.26
N ILE A 23 -9.52 11.61 -20.74
CA ILE A 23 -10.55 10.87 -20.00
C ILE A 23 -10.06 10.43 -18.61
N PHE A 24 -8.78 10.08 -18.47
CA PHE A 24 -8.21 9.58 -17.21
C PHE A 24 -7.29 10.59 -16.52
N GLU A 25 -7.27 11.86 -16.97
CA GLU A 25 -6.41 12.90 -16.41
C GLU A 25 -6.60 13.04 -14.90
N ASP A 26 -7.85 13.14 -14.44
CA ASP A 26 -8.18 13.22 -13.01
C ASP A 26 -7.69 11.99 -12.22
N MET A 27 -7.71 10.79 -12.83
CA MET A 27 -7.21 9.57 -12.20
C MET A 27 -5.69 9.60 -12.09
N LEU A 28 -5.00 9.96 -13.17
CA LEU A 28 -3.54 10.04 -13.20
C LEU A 28 -3.02 11.13 -12.25
N GLU A 29 -3.68 12.29 -12.20
CA GLU A 29 -3.34 13.35 -11.25
C GLU A 29 -3.48 12.88 -9.80
N ASN A 30 -4.60 12.24 -9.46
CA ASN A 30 -4.83 11.73 -8.11
C ASN A 30 -3.83 10.63 -7.75
N LEU A 31 -3.52 9.72 -8.69
CA LEU A 31 -2.53 8.66 -8.48
C LEU A 31 -1.14 9.26 -8.25
N ASN A 32 -0.74 10.24 -9.06
CA ASN A 32 0.54 10.92 -8.90
C ASN A 32 0.66 11.62 -7.54
N ARG A 33 -0.41 12.27 -7.06
CA ARG A 33 -0.42 12.86 -5.70
C ARG A 33 -0.16 11.82 -4.62
N GLU A 34 -0.80 10.66 -4.70
CA GLU A 34 -0.60 9.58 -3.72
C GLU A 34 0.79 8.95 -3.84
N ILE A 35 1.36 8.81 -5.04
CA ILE A 35 2.74 8.35 -5.24
C ILE A 35 3.71 9.30 -4.53
N LEU A 36 3.60 10.60 -4.77
CA LEU A 36 4.46 11.59 -4.13
C LEU A 36 4.34 11.55 -2.61
N ARG A 37 3.11 11.42 -2.10
CA ARG A 37 2.85 11.30 -0.66
C ARG A 37 3.49 10.05 -0.06
N VAL A 38 3.36 8.89 -0.71
CA VAL A 38 3.97 7.65 -0.20
C VAL A 38 5.49 7.75 -0.20
N VAL A 39 6.08 8.28 -1.27
CA VAL A 39 7.53 8.47 -1.38
C VAL A 39 8.04 9.41 -0.30
N GLU A 40 7.37 10.55 -0.09
CA GLU A 40 7.69 11.49 1.00
C GLU A 40 7.66 10.79 2.36
N LYS A 41 6.59 10.04 2.65
CA LYS A 41 6.39 9.35 3.94
C LYS A 41 7.41 8.24 4.22
N VAL A 42 7.87 7.55 3.18
CA VAL A 42 8.94 6.54 3.29
C VAL A 42 10.32 7.21 3.41
N TYR A 43 10.55 8.29 2.65
CA TYR A 43 11.80 9.05 2.69
C TYR A 43 12.03 9.73 4.06
N GLU A 44 10.96 10.21 4.69
CA GLU A 44 10.98 10.78 6.05
C GLU A 44 11.19 9.73 7.15
N GLU A 45 11.37 8.45 6.81
CA GLU A 45 11.47 7.31 7.74
C GLU A 45 10.27 7.18 8.70
N GLU A 46 9.12 7.81 8.37
CA GLU A 46 7.89 7.69 9.17
C GLU A 46 7.28 6.28 9.04
N PHE A 47 7.43 5.70 7.85
CA PHE A 47 6.96 4.37 7.45
C PHE A 47 8.06 3.64 6.66
N GLU A 48 8.07 2.31 6.74
CA GLU A 48 9.09 1.49 6.05
C GLU A 48 8.72 1.20 4.60
N ALA A 49 7.42 1.14 4.32
CA ALA A 49 6.88 0.82 3.01
C ALA A 49 5.49 1.41 2.84
N GLY A 50 5.08 1.60 1.58
CA GLY A 50 3.73 1.97 1.21
C GLY A 50 3.25 1.19 -0.01
N GLU A 51 1.93 1.05 -0.11
CA GLU A 51 1.24 0.37 -1.21
C GLU A 51 0.11 1.27 -1.70
N ILE A 52 -0.02 1.39 -3.03
CA ILE A 52 -1.12 2.12 -3.68
C ILE A 52 -1.90 1.15 -4.55
N THR A 53 -3.21 1.10 -4.34
CA THR A 53 -4.14 0.33 -5.16
C THR A 53 -5.04 1.27 -5.95
N VAL A 54 -5.15 1.04 -7.26
CA VAL A 54 -6.10 1.72 -8.14
C VAL A 54 -7.17 0.73 -8.56
N LYS A 55 -8.44 1.08 -8.30
CA LYS A 55 -9.60 0.33 -8.78
C LYS A 55 -10.33 1.18 -9.81
N LEU A 56 -10.41 0.69 -11.03
CA LEU A 56 -11.12 1.33 -12.14
C LEU A 56 -12.35 0.50 -12.52
N ALA A 57 -13.53 1.09 -12.44
CA ALA A 57 -14.79 0.50 -12.88
C ALA A 57 -15.21 1.15 -14.19
N LEU A 58 -15.38 0.33 -15.24
CA LEU A 58 -15.76 0.79 -16.58
C LEU A 58 -17.13 0.26 -16.94
N THR A 59 -18.07 1.15 -17.25
CA THR A 59 -19.41 0.78 -17.70
C THR A 59 -19.83 1.64 -18.89
N ILE A 60 -20.71 1.11 -19.73
CA ILE A 60 -21.23 1.82 -20.91
C ILE A 60 -22.77 1.69 -20.96
N PRO A 61 -23.50 2.30 -20.01
CA PRO A 61 -24.96 2.25 -20.00
C PRO A 61 -25.58 2.92 -21.23
N THR A 62 -26.75 2.42 -21.64
CA THR A 62 -27.62 3.11 -22.59
C THR A 62 -28.27 4.31 -21.91
N SER A 63 -28.22 5.48 -22.54
CA SER A 63 -28.82 6.72 -22.08
C SER A 63 -29.70 7.31 -23.19
N TYR A 64 -30.59 8.23 -22.83
CA TYR A 64 -31.57 8.84 -23.72
C TYR A 64 -31.48 10.35 -23.61
N LYS A 65 -31.67 11.05 -24.73
CA LYS A 65 -31.75 12.51 -24.73
C LYS A 65 -32.80 12.98 -25.74
N ASP A 66 -33.63 13.89 -25.28
CA ASP A 66 -34.69 14.50 -26.08
C ASP A 66 -34.18 15.78 -26.74
N TYR A 67 -34.55 15.95 -28.01
CA TYR A 67 -34.27 17.14 -28.79
C TYR A 67 -35.55 17.64 -29.45
N PRO A 68 -35.80 18.97 -29.44
CA PRO A 68 -36.91 19.54 -30.20
C PRO A 68 -36.64 19.37 -31.70
N ALA A 69 -37.62 18.83 -32.41
CA ALA A 69 -37.60 18.62 -33.85
C ALA A 69 -38.95 19.05 -34.44
N LYS A 70 -38.98 19.48 -35.70
CA LYS A 70 -40.25 19.68 -36.40
C LYS A 70 -40.69 18.39 -37.08
N ASN A 71 -41.96 18.02 -36.92
CA ASN A 71 -42.56 16.94 -37.69
C ASN A 71 -42.90 17.39 -39.13
N GLU A 72 -43.42 16.49 -39.96
CA GLU A 72 -43.79 16.76 -41.36
C GLU A 72 -44.87 17.85 -41.52
N PHE A 73 -45.59 18.15 -40.43
CA PHE A 73 -46.63 19.18 -40.35
C PHE A 73 -46.10 20.52 -39.77
N GLY A 74 -44.81 20.61 -39.47
CA GLY A 74 -44.17 21.81 -38.92
C GLY A 74 -44.36 22.02 -37.42
N GLU A 75 -45.01 21.09 -36.72
CA GLU A 75 -45.21 21.13 -35.27
C GLU A 75 -43.94 20.71 -34.52
N MET A 76 -43.67 21.37 -33.40
CA MET A 76 -42.56 21.01 -32.53
C MET A 76 -42.88 19.72 -31.77
N VAL A 77 -42.13 18.65 -32.06
CA VAL A 77 -42.17 17.36 -31.37
C VAL A 77 -40.81 17.07 -30.72
N ASN A 78 -40.81 16.35 -29.59
CA ASN A 78 -39.57 15.88 -28.98
C ASN A 78 -39.15 14.55 -29.62
N LYS A 79 -37.95 14.52 -30.20
CA LYS A 79 -37.34 13.29 -30.72
C LYS A 79 -36.34 12.76 -29.70
N THR A 80 -36.61 11.56 -29.19
CA THR A 80 -35.71 10.86 -28.26
C THR A 80 -34.63 10.11 -29.03
N PHE A 81 -33.37 10.32 -28.65
CA PHE A 81 -32.23 9.59 -29.18
C PHE A 81 -31.62 8.72 -28.08
N SER A 82 -31.39 7.43 -28.36
CA SER A 82 -30.62 6.55 -27.49
C SER A 82 -29.15 6.55 -27.89
N PHE A 83 -28.27 6.54 -26.90
CA PHE A 83 -26.82 6.48 -27.11
C PHE A 83 -26.14 5.71 -25.97
N ARG A 84 -24.95 5.18 -26.25
CA ARG A 84 -24.12 4.49 -25.26
C ARG A 84 -23.21 5.51 -24.57
N LYS A 85 -23.42 5.73 -23.28
CA LYS A 85 -22.69 6.73 -22.50
C LYS A 85 -21.57 6.03 -21.71
N PRO A 86 -20.28 6.36 -21.93
CA PRO A 86 -19.21 5.84 -21.08
C PRO A 86 -19.36 6.40 -19.66
N HIS A 87 -19.17 5.53 -18.67
CA HIS A 87 -19.14 5.88 -17.26
C HIS A 87 -18.00 5.14 -16.58
N PHE A 88 -16.94 5.89 -16.29
CA PHE A 88 -15.69 5.40 -15.72
C PHE A 88 -15.53 6.00 -14.33
N GLU A 89 -15.29 5.14 -13.34
CA GLU A 89 -15.13 5.53 -11.95
C GLU A 89 -13.81 4.96 -11.43
N HIS A 90 -12.97 5.79 -10.85
CA HIS A 90 -11.73 5.37 -10.20
C HIS A 90 -11.79 5.56 -8.68
N LYS A 91 -11.19 4.62 -7.98
CA LYS A 91 -10.90 4.71 -6.54
C LYS A 91 -9.43 4.40 -6.31
N ILE A 92 -8.75 5.33 -5.64
CA ILE A 92 -7.34 5.16 -5.25
C ILE A 92 -7.31 4.95 -3.74
N THR A 93 -6.52 3.98 -3.28
CA THR A 93 -6.37 3.66 -1.87
C THR A 93 -4.89 3.47 -1.56
N THR A 94 -4.42 4.11 -0.51
CA THR A 94 -3.02 4.09 -0.07
C THR A 94 -2.94 3.45 1.32
N ASN A 95 -2.03 2.49 1.49
CA ASN A 95 -1.72 1.87 2.77
C ASN A 95 -0.24 2.12 3.09
N LEU A 96 0.06 2.55 4.32
CA LEU A 96 1.43 2.76 4.80
C LEU A 96 1.72 1.79 5.95
N LYS A 97 2.88 1.14 5.91
CA LYS A 97 3.28 0.14 6.92
C LYS A 97 4.39 0.69 7.80
N LYS A 98 4.15 0.66 9.11
CA LYS A 98 5.14 0.97 10.14
C LYS A 98 5.50 -0.32 10.86
N GLN A 99 6.79 -0.59 11.04
CA GLN A 99 7.26 -1.69 11.86
C GLN A 99 8.05 -1.12 13.03
N PHE A 100 7.77 -1.61 14.23
CA PHE A 100 8.57 -1.33 15.41
C PHE A 100 9.34 -2.61 15.70
N LYS A 101 10.65 -2.59 15.41
CA LYS A 101 11.55 -3.66 15.84
C LYS A 101 12.18 -3.26 17.15
N GLN A 102 11.88 -4.03 18.20
CA GLN A 102 12.62 -3.98 19.45
C GLN A 102 13.28 -5.34 19.62
N GLU A 103 14.58 -5.39 19.34
CA GLU A 103 15.40 -6.58 19.45
C GLU A 103 16.32 -6.42 20.67
N GLY A 104 16.36 -7.43 21.53
CA GLY A 104 17.19 -7.44 22.73
C GLY A 104 17.90 -8.78 22.85
N LEU A 105 19.23 -8.74 22.98
CA LEU A 105 20.06 -9.93 23.18
C LEU A 105 20.75 -9.81 24.54
N TYR A 106 20.37 -10.68 25.48
CA TYR A 106 21.11 -10.90 26.71
C TYR A 106 21.83 -12.24 26.60
N THR A 107 23.15 -12.18 26.47
CA THR A 107 24.03 -13.35 26.45
C THR A 107 25.22 -13.08 27.36
N GLU A 108 25.50 -14.00 28.27
CA GLU A 108 26.65 -13.98 29.16
C GLU A 108 27.08 -15.42 29.42
N GLU A 109 28.35 -15.63 29.72
CA GLU A 109 28.91 -16.93 30.17
C GLU A 109 28.52 -17.19 31.63
N LYS A 110 27.22 -17.35 31.86
CA LYS A 110 26.62 -17.68 33.16
C LYS A 110 25.78 -18.95 33.04
N GLU A 111 25.84 -19.77 34.08
CA GLU A 111 24.98 -20.93 34.22
C GLU A 111 23.64 -20.51 34.83
N VAL A 112 22.52 -20.98 34.25
CA VAL A 112 21.18 -20.75 34.81
C VAL A 112 20.86 -21.87 35.79
N VAL A 113 20.69 -21.53 37.07
CA VAL A 113 20.33 -22.47 38.13
C VAL A 113 19.00 -22.11 38.77
N PHE A 114 18.24 -23.11 39.24
CA PHE A 114 17.01 -22.90 40.00
C PHE A 114 17.29 -22.97 41.50
N LYS A 115 17.13 -21.85 42.23
CA LYS A 115 17.34 -21.74 43.68
C LYS A 115 16.24 -20.90 44.31
N ASP A 116 15.78 -21.32 45.49
CA ASP A 116 14.76 -20.62 46.28
C ASP A 116 13.49 -20.24 45.49
N GLY A 117 13.07 -21.13 44.59
CA GLY A 117 11.88 -20.95 43.75
C GLY A 117 12.05 -20.01 42.55
N LYS A 118 13.28 -19.59 42.22
CA LYS A 118 13.57 -18.68 41.10
C LYS A 118 14.75 -19.18 40.26
N PHE A 119 14.76 -18.82 38.98
CA PHE A 119 15.93 -19.00 38.11
C PHE A 119 16.91 -17.85 38.30
N VAL A 120 18.19 -18.17 38.53
CA VAL A 120 19.27 -17.21 38.77
C VAL A 120 20.44 -17.56 37.84
N ALA A 121 20.99 -16.56 37.14
CA ALA A 121 22.20 -16.71 36.32
C ALA A 121 23.44 -16.48 37.21
N MET A 122 24.28 -17.51 37.38
CA MET A 122 25.50 -17.47 38.21
C MET A 122 26.76 -17.58 37.34
N PRO A 123 27.90 -16.99 37.74
CA PRO A 123 29.18 -17.18 37.04
C PRO A 123 29.54 -18.66 36.94
N ILE A 124 30.06 -19.08 35.77
CA ILE A 124 30.56 -20.44 35.57
C ILE A 124 31.78 -20.61 36.49
N GLN A 125 31.70 -21.57 37.41
CA GLN A 125 32.85 -21.96 38.22
C GLN A 125 33.70 -22.92 37.38
N GLU A 126 34.98 -22.60 37.16
CA GLU A 126 35.91 -23.51 36.50
C GLU A 126 35.87 -24.87 37.21
N PRO A 127 35.73 -25.99 36.48
CA PRO A 127 35.86 -27.29 37.10
C PRO A 127 37.29 -27.42 37.62
N GLN A 128 37.44 -27.52 38.94
CA GLN A 128 38.68 -27.97 39.56
C GLN A 128 39.08 -29.30 38.92
N THR A 129 40.17 -29.31 38.14
CA THR A 129 40.92 -30.54 37.83
C THR A 129 41.40 -31.13 39.15
N SER A 130 40.54 -31.89 39.82
CA SER A 130 40.94 -32.72 40.94
C SER A 130 41.74 -33.87 40.37
N LEU A 131 43.07 -33.75 40.50
CA LEU A 131 44.04 -34.84 40.47
C LEU A 131 43.57 -35.98 41.41
N PHE A 132 42.65 -36.83 40.94
CA PHE A 132 42.50 -38.15 41.53
C PHE A 132 43.64 -39.01 40.99
N ASP A 133 44.79 -38.78 41.63
CA ASP A 133 45.88 -39.73 41.79
C ASP A 133 45.33 -41.14 41.97
N ASN A 134 45.76 -42.02 41.08
CA ASN A 134 45.42 -43.43 41.04
C ASN A 134 45.62 -44.11 42.39
N LYS A 135 44.52 -44.56 43.01
CA LYS A 135 44.55 -45.66 43.97
C LYS A 135 44.59 -46.99 43.21
N ASN A 136 45.71 -47.73 43.28
CA ASN A 136 45.75 -49.15 43.61
C ASN A 136 47.13 -49.78 43.37
N GLN A 137 47.88 -50.04 44.44
CA GLN A 137 48.57 -51.32 44.61
C GLN A 137 48.45 -51.73 46.08
N GLY A 138 47.70 -52.80 46.32
CA GLY A 138 47.70 -53.54 47.57
C GLY A 138 47.83 -55.03 47.26
N GLY A 139 48.85 -55.67 47.86
CA GLY A 139 48.85 -57.09 48.22
C GLY A 139 49.49 -58.09 47.25
N MET A 140 50.80 -58.33 47.38
CA MET A 140 51.44 -59.57 47.88
C MET A 140 52.95 -59.48 47.73
#